data_AF-A0A317XY52-F1
#
_entry.id   AF-A0A317XY52-F1
#
_cell.length_a   1.000
_cell.length_b   1.000
_cell.length_c   1.000
_cell.angle_alpha   90.00
_cell.angle_beta   90.00
_cell.angle_gamma   90.00
#
_symmetry.space_group_name_H-M   'P 1'
#
loop_
_entity.id
_entity.type
_entity.pdbx_description
1 polymer ?
#
loop_
_entity_poly.entity_id
_entity_poly.type
_entity_poly.pdbx_seq_one_letter_code
_entity_poly.pdbx_strand_id
1 'polypeptide(L)'
;MTELRPAGTPKRTVSFGPTDTVTLQAGPSSLTPPTPATNGTRNASSVGSVPMSASSSATGIAGTSLHPASSSPSTSTLKSAMKPGRDRKRLPPPEQYQHPDPLLRRLRLVDAHGVPVDLRREFRDTKVVGFYFASQWAGQPLKEYHQAISDFCRAHPHEFKAIYVSVDVDEQWYKAGVKDKPWISMVWNDGSSMPTERTDRTASLPNGDLDELPRLYNNEDFLLANESDIDESLSHTDKSGEAYLRPFSRVHLAAKLNIIAAPTLCIYHLETGKMLEWNVRMGRLASHRSKETWIRWQNAEKAASFGLLDVLQAAPYTFLIALVAVIYLAVVHFAGDEYNVLRNLLHKYAGDHAANQAQDHIRKAAASEL
;
A
#
# COMPACT_ATOMS: atom_id res chain seq x y z
N MET A 1 -8.79 -23.93 26.51
CA MET A 1 -8.52 -24.89 25.40
C MET A 1 -7.50 -24.26 24.48
N THR A 2 -6.67 -25.06 23.82
CA THR A 2 -5.56 -24.58 22.98
C THR A 2 -6.03 -24.45 21.54
N GLU A 3 -5.83 -23.28 20.91
CA GLU A 3 -6.11 -23.07 19.49
C GLU A 3 -4.81 -22.74 18.74
N LEU A 4 -4.68 -23.30 17.54
CA LEU A 4 -3.40 -23.37 16.81
C LEU A 4 -3.19 -22.14 15.92
N ARG A 5 -2.12 -21.38 16.20
CA ARG A 5 -1.65 -20.29 15.33
C ARG A 5 -1.01 -20.89 14.07
N PRO A 6 -1.40 -20.47 12.85
CA PRO A 6 -0.71 -20.91 11.64
C PRO A 6 0.76 -20.46 11.64
N ALA A 7 1.62 -21.23 10.97
CA ALA A 7 3.05 -20.97 10.91
C ALA A 7 3.39 -19.62 10.25
N GLY A 8 4.54 -19.05 10.63
CA GLY A 8 4.97 -17.73 10.17
C GLY A 8 5.17 -17.66 8.66
N THR A 9 4.58 -16.64 8.03
CA THR A 9 4.81 -16.30 6.62
C THR A 9 6.23 -15.78 6.41
N PRO A 10 6.83 -15.99 5.23
CA PRO A 10 8.17 -15.48 4.94
C PRO A 10 8.18 -13.95 4.92
N LYS A 11 9.17 -13.35 5.59
CA LYS A 11 9.41 -11.90 5.55
C LYS A 11 9.66 -11.46 4.10
N ARG A 12 8.73 -10.71 3.52
CA ARG A 12 8.92 -10.02 2.23
C ARG A 12 9.07 -8.53 2.47
N THR A 13 10.22 -7.98 2.11
CA THR A 13 10.45 -6.54 2.09
C THR A 13 9.54 -5.90 1.05
N VAL A 14 8.73 -4.92 1.45
CA VAL A 14 7.95 -4.10 0.51
C VAL A 14 8.85 -2.95 0.07
N SER A 15 9.24 -2.94 -1.21
CA SER A 15 10.02 -1.85 -1.78
C SER A 15 9.10 -0.82 -2.43
N PHE A 16 9.21 0.44 -2.01
CA PHE A 16 8.50 1.58 -2.61
C PHE A 16 9.48 2.39 -3.46
N GLY A 17 9.77 1.90 -4.66
CA GLY A 17 10.60 2.59 -5.64
C GLY A 17 10.29 2.11 -7.06
N PRO A 18 10.51 2.94 -8.10
CA PRO A 18 10.39 2.50 -9.48
C PRO A 18 11.39 1.37 -9.75
N THR A 19 10.91 0.28 -10.34
CA THR A 19 11.78 -0.82 -10.77
C THR A 19 12.20 -0.56 -12.21
N ASP A 20 13.46 -0.18 -12.42
CA ASP A 20 13.96 0.17 -13.75
C ASP A 20 13.79 -0.98 -14.74
N THR A 21 13.26 -0.66 -15.92
CA THR A 21 12.82 -1.64 -16.90
C THR A 21 13.91 -1.92 -17.94
N VAL A 22 14.35 -3.18 -17.98
CA VAL A 22 15.03 -3.89 -19.08
C VAL A 22 15.64 -3.01 -20.18
N THR A 23 16.97 -2.84 -20.13
CA THR A 23 17.74 -2.25 -21.23
C THR A 23 17.74 -3.18 -22.45
N LEU A 24 16.91 -2.90 -23.46
CA LEU A 24 17.02 -3.52 -24.77
C LEU A 24 17.97 -2.72 -25.67
N GLN A 25 18.91 -3.43 -26.29
CA GLN A 25 19.99 -2.88 -27.10
C GLN A 25 19.53 -2.73 -28.56
N ALA A 26 19.57 -1.50 -29.10
CA ALA A 26 19.25 -1.21 -30.50
C ALA A 26 20.40 -0.45 -31.18
N GLY A 27 20.74 -0.84 -32.42
CA GLY A 27 21.82 -0.26 -33.21
C GLY A 27 21.44 1.04 -33.93
N PRO A 28 22.43 1.75 -34.51
CA PRO A 28 22.22 3.07 -35.09
C PRO A 28 21.72 3.03 -36.55
N SER A 29 20.75 3.88 -36.86
CA SER A 29 20.36 4.25 -38.23
C SER A 29 20.28 5.77 -38.35
N SER A 30 20.93 6.33 -39.37
CA SER A 30 20.91 7.76 -39.67
C SER A 30 19.68 8.16 -40.50
N LEU A 31 19.26 9.43 -40.39
CA LEU A 31 18.89 10.32 -41.52
C LEU A 31 18.43 11.71 -41.03
N THR A 32 18.59 12.71 -41.89
CA THR A 32 18.31 14.15 -41.68
C THR A 32 18.04 14.83 -43.04
N PRO A 33 17.48 16.05 -43.14
CA PRO A 33 16.57 16.80 -42.25
C PRO A 33 15.25 17.15 -43.03
N PRO A 34 14.46 18.26 -42.83
CA PRO A 34 14.90 19.68 -42.89
C PRO A 34 14.33 20.65 -41.82
N THR A 35 14.95 21.84 -41.76
CA THR A 35 14.59 23.10 -41.05
C THR A 35 13.49 23.91 -41.80
N PRO A 36 12.91 25.06 -41.31
CA PRO A 36 13.40 26.11 -40.38
C PRO A 36 12.40 26.46 -39.22
N ALA A 37 12.47 27.54 -38.40
CA ALA A 37 13.12 28.86 -38.45
C ALA A 37 13.32 29.45 -37.02
N THR A 38 14.52 29.91 -36.59
CA THR A 38 15.00 31.33 -36.55
C THR A 38 14.97 31.98 -35.14
N ASN A 39 15.87 32.95 -34.89
CA ASN A 39 16.18 33.69 -33.64
C ASN A 39 16.98 32.92 -32.55
N GLY A 40 18.07 33.45 -31.97
CA GLY A 40 18.81 34.67 -32.32
C GLY A 40 20.07 34.98 -31.48
N THR A 41 21.19 35.31 -32.15
CA THR A 41 22.32 36.20 -31.76
C THR A 41 23.10 36.07 -30.42
N ARG A 42 24.42 35.81 -30.56
CA ARG A 42 25.58 36.37 -29.79
C ARG A 42 25.78 35.86 -28.35
N ASN A 43 27.01 35.75 -27.80
CA ASN A 43 28.36 36.03 -28.32
C ASN A 43 29.43 35.08 -27.71
N ALA A 44 30.63 35.03 -28.28
CA ALA A 44 31.82 34.31 -27.77
C ALA A 44 32.85 35.30 -27.15
N SER A 45 34.09 35.00 -26.68
CA SER A 45 34.93 33.78 -26.57
C SER A 45 36.25 34.10 -25.80
N SER A 46 36.76 33.16 -24.98
CA SER A 46 38.20 32.89 -24.66
C SER A 46 38.27 31.74 -23.62
N VAL A 47 39.14 30.73 -23.62
CA VAL A 47 40.54 30.50 -24.04
C VAL A 47 41.58 30.96 -22.98
N GLY A 48 42.16 29.98 -22.26
CA GLY A 48 43.23 30.16 -21.27
C GLY A 48 43.89 28.82 -20.89
N SER A 49 45.22 28.75 -20.96
CA SER A 49 46.03 27.51 -21.02
C SER A 49 46.50 26.93 -19.67
N VAL A 50 46.85 25.63 -19.69
CA VAL A 50 47.59 24.89 -18.63
C VAL A 50 49.08 25.31 -18.58
N PRO A 51 49.86 25.02 -17.51
CA PRO A 51 50.71 23.81 -17.54
C PRO A 51 50.93 23.09 -16.16
N MET A 52 51.80 22.07 -16.17
CA MET A 52 51.93 20.97 -15.20
C MET A 52 52.97 21.16 -14.06
N SER A 53 52.86 20.32 -13.01
CA SER A 53 53.95 19.61 -12.28
C SER A 53 53.28 18.50 -11.42
N ALA A 54 53.65 17.20 -11.36
CA ALA A 54 54.95 16.50 -11.23
C ALA A 54 55.65 16.82 -9.88
N SER A 55 56.20 15.90 -9.06
CA SER A 55 56.46 14.43 -9.10
C SER A 55 56.71 13.94 -7.63
N SER A 56 56.94 12.68 -7.19
CA SER A 56 56.75 11.27 -7.68
C SER A 56 57.19 10.26 -6.58
N SER A 57 56.74 8.98 -6.63
CA SER A 57 57.35 7.74 -6.01
C SER A 57 57.47 7.63 -4.47
N ALA A 58 57.75 6.49 -3.80
CA ALA A 58 57.49 5.02 -3.91
C ALA A 58 58.12 4.33 -2.63
N THR A 59 58.13 3.03 -2.28
CA THR A 59 57.70 1.71 -2.82
C THR A 59 57.60 0.66 -1.66
N GLY A 60 56.99 -0.52 -1.85
CA GLY A 60 57.06 -1.71 -0.94
C GLY A 60 55.69 -2.18 -0.39
N ILE A 61 55.01 -3.26 -0.81
CA ILE A 61 55.34 -4.66 -1.18
C ILE A 61 55.50 -5.62 0.02
N ALA A 62 54.50 -6.50 0.26
CA ALA A 62 54.62 -7.97 0.44
C ALA A 62 53.55 -8.62 1.38
N GLY A 63 52.87 -9.68 0.91
CA GLY A 63 52.14 -10.68 1.74
C GLY A 63 50.76 -10.25 2.31
N THR A 64 49.78 -11.13 2.53
CA THR A 64 49.65 -12.58 2.25
C THR A 64 48.17 -12.91 2.01
N SER A 65 47.85 -14.01 1.32
CA SER A 65 46.48 -14.44 1.01
C SER A 65 45.70 -14.99 2.21
N LEU A 66 44.36 -14.83 2.19
CA LEU A 66 43.39 -15.71 2.85
C LEU A 66 41.98 -15.51 2.26
N HIS A 67 41.06 -16.46 2.50
CA HIS A 67 39.74 -16.53 1.88
C HIS A 67 38.80 -15.36 2.29
N PRO A 68 37.91 -14.90 1.39
CA PRO A 68 36.73 -14.12 1.77
C PRO A 68 35.69 -15.02 2.45
N ALA A 69 35.71 -15.08 3.78
CA ALA A 69 34.60 -15.62 4.56
C ALA A 69 33.37 -14.72 4.38
N SER A 70 32.18 -15.31 4.27
CA SER A 70 30.94 -14.57 4.05
C SER A 70 30.61 -13.65 5.23
N SER A 71 30.69 -12.33 5.02
CA SER A 71 30.22 -11.35 6.00
C SER A 71 28.70 -11.42 6.13
N SER A 72 28.22 -11.98 7.24
CA SER A 72 26.82 -11.87 7.67
C SER A 72 26.41 -10.38 7.72
N PRO A 73 25.19 -9.99 7.32
CA PRO A 73 24.75 -8.61 7.46
C PRO A 73 24.75 -8.20 8.94
N SER A 74 25.22 -6.98 9.21
CA SER A 74 25.34 -6.43 10.56
C SER A 74 23.97 -6.39 11.24
N THR A 75 23.88 -6.94 12.45
CA THR A 75 22.66 -6.85 13.26
C THR A 75 22.44 -5.39 13.67
N SER A 76 21.40 -4.78 13.11
CA SER A 76 20.95 -3.43 13.49
C SER A 76 20.88 -3.31 15.02
N THR A 77 21.61 -2.33 15.57
CA THR A 77 21.69 -2.15 17.02
C THR A 77 20.37 -1.64 17.55
N LEU A 78 19.73 -2.43 18.43
CA LEU A 78 18.41 -2.16 18.99
C LEU A 78 18.40 -0.86 19.81
N LYS A 79 17.98 0.24 19.19
CA LYS A 79 17.84 1.56 19.82
C LYS A 79 16.55 1.61 20.64
N SER A 80 16.66 1.32 21.94
CA SER A 80 15.58 1.57 22.90
C SER A 80 15.16 3.05 22.88
N ALA A 81 13.85 3.30 22.92
CA ALA A 81 13.27 4.64 23.05
C ALA A 81 13.76 5.42 24.29
N MET A 82 14.34 4.73 25.29
CA MET A 82 14.75 5.30 26.58
C MET A 82 16.22 5.02 26.92
N LYS A 83 17.16 5.27 26.00
CA LYS A 83 18.58 5.42 26.36
C LYS A 83 18.93 6.91 26.51
N PRO A 84 18.98 7.47 27.74
CA PRO A 84 19.22 8.89 27.95
C PRO A 84 20.68 9.26 27.64
N GLY A 85 20.93 9.65 26.38
CA GLY A 85 22.14 10.37 25.99
C GLY A 85 22.20 11.77 26.60
N ARG A 86 23.35 12.45 26.48
CA ARG A 86 23.53 13.82 26.99
C ARG A 86 22.57 14.83 26.36
N ASP A 87 22.21 14.62 25.10
CA ASP A 87 21.18 15.39 24.41
C ASP A 87 19.79 14.94 24.86
N ARG A 88 19.22 15.71 25.81
CA ARG A 88 17.83 15.56 26.24
C ARG A 88 16.91 15.96 25.09
N LYS A 89 16.68 15.04 24.13
CA LYS A 89 15.56 15.13 23.18
C LYS A 89 14.30 15.39 24.00
N ARG A 90 13.76 16.61 23.92
CA ARG A 90 12.53 16.99 24.61
C ARG A 90 11.42 16.11 24.06
N LEU A 91 10.78 15.32 24.91
CA LEU A 91 9.62 14.52 24.51
C LEU A 91 8.56 15.44 23.86
N PRO A 92 7.79 14.93 22.88
CA PRO A 92 6.65 15.68 22.35
C PRO A 92 5.66 16.05 23.47
N PRO A 93 4.78 17.04 23.25
CA PRO A 93 3.71 17.34 24.18
C PRO A 93 2.88 16.08 24.54
N PRO A 94 2.53 15.85 25.82
CA PRO A 94 1.79 14.67 26.27
C PRO A 94 0.55 14.35 25.43
N GLU A 95 -0.14 15.38 24.96
CA GLU A 95 -1.36 15.31 24.16
C GLU A 95 -1.16 14.54 22.84
N GLN A 96 0.06 14.50 22.30
CA GLN A 96 0.40 13.85 21.02
C GLN A 96 0.79 12.37 21.15
N TYR A 97 0.93 11.84 22.37
CA TYR A 97 1.32 10.45 22.58
C TYR A 97 0.64 9.75 23.77
N GLN A 98 0.04 10.44 24.72
CA GLN A 98 -0.54 9.80 25.90
C GLN A 98 -1.98 9.35 25.65
N HIS A 99 -2.20 8.07 25.35
CA HIS A 99 -3.53 7.50 25.17
C HIS A 99 -3.61 6.08 25.76
N PRO A 100 -4.71 5.67 26.45
CA PRO A 100 -4.83 4.33 27.03
C PRO A 100 -4.74 3.21 25.97
N ASP A 101 -5.27 3.44 24.77
CA ASP A 101 -5.10 2.52 23.65
C ASP A 101 -3.62 2.36 23.24
N PRO A 102 -3.09 1.12 23.07
CA PRO A 102 -1.69 0.87 22.74
C PRO A 102 -1.31 1.17 21.28
N LEU A 103 -2.29 1.30 20.36
CA LEU A 103 -2.04 1.63 18.96
C LEU A 103 -2.01 3.15 18.76
N LEU A 104 -3.02 3.88 19.24
CA LEU A 104 -3.12 5.34 19.06
C LEU A 104 -1.93 6.10 19.68
N ARG A 105 -1.43 5.69 20.85
CA ARG A 105 -0.26 6.32 21.50
C ARG A 105 1.03 6.29 20.64
N ARG A 106 1.07 5.39 19.65
CA ARG A 106 2.21 5.17 18.75
C ARG A 106 2.01 5.83 17.38
N LEU A 107 0.93 6.56 17.18
CA LEU A 107 0.73 7.39 16.00
C LEU A 107 1.17 8.83 16.31
N ARG A 108 1.62 9.54 15.28
CA ARG A 108 1.71 11.01 15.30
C ARG A 108 0.74 11.53 14.26
N LEU A 109 -0.31 12.19 14.73
CA LEU A 109 -1.49 12.54 13.95
C LEU A 109 -1.59 14.05 13.83
N VAL A 110 -1.96 14.50 12.63
CA VAL A 110 -2.24 15.91 12.31
C VAL A 110 -3.58 16.05 11.60
N ASP A 111 -4.22 17.19 11.78
CA ASP A 111 -5.44 17.57 11.06
C ASP A 111 -5.16 17.94 9.59
N ALA A 112 -6.21 18.37 8.87
CA ALA A 112 -6.11 18.81 7.47
C ALA A 112 -5.27 20.10 7.27
N HIS A 113 -4.86 20.78 8.35
CA HIS A 113 -4.00 21.97 8.36
C HIS A 113 -2.57 21.65 8.81
N GLY A 114 -2.27 20.41 9.22
CA GLY A 114 -0.97 20.00 9.77
C GLY A 114 -0.79 20.27 11.26
N VAL A 115 -1.85 20.66 11.99
CA VAL A 115 -1.82 20.93 13.43
C VAL A 115 -1.81 19.60 14.20
N PRO A 116 -0.97 19.43 15.24
CA PRO A 116 -0.92 18.21 16.04
C PRO A 116 -2.27 17.89 16.70
N VAL A 117 -2.70 16.64 16.61
CA VAL A 117 -3.91 16.14 17.26
C VAL A 117 -3.66 15.80 18.73
N ASP A 118 -4.54 16.29 19.61
CA ASP A 118 -4.67 15.86 21.00
C ASP A 118 -5.41 14.53 21.04
N LEU A 119 -4.70 13.43 21.30
CA LEU A 119 -5.24 12.07 21.23
C LEU A 119 -6.37 11.85 22.24
N ARG A 120 -6.24 12.40 23.47
CA ARG A 120 -7.25 12.20 24.53
C ARG A 120 -8.53 12.96 24.25
N ARG A 121 -8.44 14.14 23.63
CA ARG A 121 -9.61 14.96 23.26
C ARG A 121 -10.26 14.47 21.97
N GLU A 122 -9.48 14.13 20.94
CA GLU A 122 -10.01 13.82 19.61
C GLU A 122 -10.72 12.47 19.55
N PHE A 123 -10.22 11.48 20.29
CA PHE A 123 -10.77 10.11 20.32
C PHE A 123 -11.67 9.81 21.54
N ARG A 124 -11.96 10.82 22.38
CA ARG A 124 -12.67 10.67 23.66
C ARG A 124 -13.95 9.81 23.56
N ASP A 125 -14.76 10.12 22.56
CA ASP A 125 -16.09 9.53 22.33
C ASP A 125 -16.08 8.58 21.11
N THR A 126 -14.90 8.19 20.64
CA THR A 126 -14.70 7.36 19.44
C THR A 126 -14.75 5.88 19.78
N LYS A 127 -15.65 5.15 19.14
CA LYS A 127 -15.80 3.69 19.26
C LYS A 127 -14.98 2.94 18.22
N VAL A 128 -14.92 3.52 17.01
CA VAL A 128 -14.37 2.84 15.82
C VAL A 128 -13.40 3.75 15.08
N VAL A 129 -12.19 3.23 14.82
CA VAL A 129 -11.14 3.91 14.06
C VAL A 129 -10.95 3.21 12.71
N GLY A 130 -11.07 3.96 11.62
CA GLY A 130 -10.83 3.48 10.25
C GLY A 130 -9.44 3.84 9.76
N PHE A 131 -8.53 2.88 9.67
CA PHE A 131 -7.21 3.10 9.06
C PHE A 131 -7.34 3.04 7.53
N TYR A 132 -7.27 4.20 6.90
CA TYR A 132 -7.46 4.37 5.46
C TYR A 132 -6.11 4.56 4.76
N PHE A 133 -5.62 3.48 4.16
CA PHE A 133 -4.40 3.46 3.36
C PHE A 133 -4.72 3.85 1.92
N ALA A 134 -4.08 4.90 1.43
CA ALA A 134 -4.36 5.47 0.11
C ALA A 134 -3.13 6.17 -0.48
N SER A 135 -3.13 6.32 -1.80
CA SER A 135 -2.26 7.24 -2.52
C SER A 135 -3.11 8.04 -3.50
N GLN A 136 -2.74 9.30 -3.75
CA GLN A 136 -3.39 10.13 -4.77
C GLN A 136 -2.81 9.89 -6.16
N TRP A 137 -1.56 9.39 -6.26
CA TRP A 137 -0.94 9.07 -7.54
C TRP A 137 -1.62 7.88 -8.27
N ALA A 138 -2.31 6.99 -7.55
CA ALA A 138 -2.87 5.75 -8.08
C ALA A 138 -4.14 5.89 -8.96
N GLY A 139 -4.68 7.12 -9.16
CA GLY A 139 -5.79 7.36 -10.08
C GLY A 139 -7.17 6.89 -9.57
N GLN A 140 -8.07 6.52 -10.49
CA GLN A 140 -9.40 5.97 -10.13
C GLN A 140 -9.28 4.49 -9.74
N PRO A 141 -10.07 3.98 -8.76
CA PRO A 141 -11.39 4.47 -8.29
C PRO A 141 -11.35 5.36 -7.03
N LEU A 142 -10.22 6.00 -6.72
CA LEU A 142 -10.00 6.70 -5.45
C LEU A 142 -11.08 7.73 -5.06
N LYS A 143 -11.73 8.39 -6.05
CA LYS A 143 -12.81 9.36 -5.78
C LYS A 143 -14.01 8.73 -5.06
N GLU A 144 -14.36 7.49 -5.38
CA GLU A 144 -15.49 6.77 -4.78
C GLU A 144 -15.17 6.37 -3.33
N TYR A 145 -13.95 5.89 -3.09
CA TYR A 145 -13.45 5.57 -1.75
C TYR A 145 -13.42 6.83 -0.88
N HIS A 146 -12.91 7.95 -1.41
CA HIS A 146 -12.91 9.24 -0.73
C HIS A 146 -14.32 9.70 -0.34
N GLN A 147 -15.29 9.61 -1.26
CA GLN A 147 -16.67 10.03 -1.00
C GLN A 147 -17.32 9.13 0.05
N ALA A 148 -17.27 7.81 -0.11
CA ALA A 148 -17.89 6.86 0.80
C ALA A 148 -17.34 6.96 2.24
N ILE A 149 -16.03 7.11 2.40
CA ILE A 149 -15.40 7.30 3.72
C ILE A 149 -15.76 8.67 4.30
N SER A 150 -15.76 9.73 3.47
CA SER A 150 -16.14 11.08 3.93
C SER A 150 -17.58 11.13 4.43
N ASP A 151 -18.51 10.50 3.74
CA ASP A 151 -19.92 10.48 4.11
C ASP A 151 -20.18 9.57 5.33
N PHE A 152 -19.40 8.50 5.50
CA PHE A 152 -19.44 7.69 6.72
C PHE A 152 -18.94 8.47 7.95
N CYS A 153 -17.86 9.26 7.82
CA CYS A 153 -17.42 10.19 8.87
C CYS A 153 -18.47 11.25 9.21
N ARG A 154 -19.21 11.76 8.21
CA ARG A 154 -20.30 12.73 8.39
C ARG A 154 -21.54 12.12 9.05
N ALA A 155 -21.82 10.84 8.78
CA ALA A 155 -22.95 10.11 9.37
C ALA A 155 -22.69 9.68 10.82
N HIS A 156 -21.43 9.48 11.20
CA HIS A 156 -21.01 9.01 12.52
C HIS A 156 -19.98 9.97 13.17
N PRO A 157 -20.32 11.26 13.34
CA PRO A 157 -19.39 12.25 13.87
C PRO A 157 -19.03 11.90 15.32
N HIS A 158 -17.76 12.14 15.68
CA HIS A 158 -17.13 11.78 16.96
C HIS A 158 -16.99 10.26 17.20
N GLU A 159 -18.04 9.46 16.95
CA GLU A 159 -18.02 8.01 17.18
C GLU A 159 -17.12 7.24 16.20
N PHE A 160 -17.01 7.68 14.94
CA PHE A 160 -16.10 7.15 13.92
C PHE A 160 -15.00 8.15 13.58
N LYS A 161 -13.75 7.70 13.53
CA LYS A 161 -12.60 8.49 13.09
C LYS A 161 -11.83 7.76 12.00
N ALA A 162 -11.77 8.33 10.80
CA ALA A 162 -10.84 7.88 9.78
C ALA A 162 -9.45 8.50 10.00
N ILE A 163 -8.40 7.67 9.93
CA ILE A 163 -6.99 8.06 9.93
C ILE A 163 -6.43 7.77 8.54
N TYR A 164 -6.05 8.82 7.81
CA TYR A 164 -5.42 8.72 6.50
C TYR A 164 -3.93 8.35 6.64
N VAL A 165 -3.55 7.25 6.00
CA VAL A 165 -2.18 6.72 5.98
C VAL A 165 -1.69 6.72 4.54
N SER A 166 -1.00 7.79 4.16
CA SER A 166 -0.48 7.96 2.80
C SER A 166 0.63 6.94 2.49
N VAL A 167 0.44 6.22 1.39
CA VAL A 167 1.48 5.43 0.69
C VAL A 167 1.98 6.15 -0.57
N ASP A 168 1.84 7.48 -0.61
CA ASP A 168 2.46 8.33 -1.62
C ASP A 168 3.98 8.46 -1.37
N VAL A 169 4.74 8.65 -2.45
CA VAL A 169 6.18 8.97 -2.38
C VAL A 169 6.44 10.48 -2.31
N ASP A 170 5.55 11.30 -2.87
CA ASP A 170 5.66 12.77 -2.87
C ASP A 170 4.72 13.45 -1.85
N GLU A 171 5.23 14.46 -1.15
CA GLU A 171 4.46 15.24 -0.17
C GLU A 171 3.28 15.98 -0.83
N GLN A 172 3.39 16.32 -2.12
CA GLN A 172 2.33 17.00 -2.87
C GLN A 172 1.07 16.12 -2.99
N TRP A 173 1.24 14.82 -3.21
CA TRP A 173 0.14 13.86 -3.27
C TRP A 173 -0.45 13.61 -1.88
N TYR A 174 0.37 13.48 -0.83
CA TYR A 174 -0.10 13.46 0.55
C TYR A 174 -0.96 14.70 0.88
N LYS A 175 -0.48 15.91 0.56
CA LYS A 175 -1.20 17.17 0.76
C LYS A 175 -2.53 17.21 0.02
N ALA A 176 -2.59 16.72 -1.23
CA ALA A 176 -3.84 16.59 -1.97
C ALA A 176 -4.82 15.58 -1.35
N GLY A 177 -4.31 14.52 -0.71
CA GLY A 177 -5.11 13.47 -0.06
C GLY A 177 -5.69 13.84 1.30
N VAL A 178 -5.11 14.81 2.01
CA VAL A 178 -5.63 15.32 3.30
C VAL A 178 -6.42 16.63 3.18
N LYS A 179 -6.17 17.43 2.13
CA LYS A 179 -6.81 18.75 1.94
C LYS A 179 -8.34 18.64 1.84
N ASP A 180 -9.03 19.44 2.65
CA ASP A 180 -10.49 19.56 2.68
C ASP A 180 -11.22 18.22 2.90
N LYS A 181 -10.66 17.37 3.77
CA LYS A 181 -11.20 16.04 4.14
C LYS A 181 -11.63 15.96 5.60
N PRO A 182 -12.62 15.12 5.95
CA PRO A 182 -13.09 14.94 7.33
C PRO A 182 -12.23 13.94 8.13
N TRP A 183 -11.03 13.60 7.67
CA TRP A 183 -10.11 12.68 8.33
C TRP A 183 -8.84 13.38 8.79
N ILE A 184 -8.35 12.95 9.95
CA ILE A 184 -6.98 13.25 10.41
C ILE A 184 -6.00 12.32 9.70
N SER A 185 -4.70 12.61 9.76
CA SER A 185 -3.68 11.92 8.98
C SER A 185 -2.43 11.61 9.79
N MET A 186 -1.73 10.54 9.45
CA MET A 186 -0.37 10.31 9.95
C MET A 186 0.61 11.30 9.32
N VAL A 187 1.49 11.87 10.13
CA VAL A 187 2.49 12.87 9.68
C VAL A 187 3.36 12.38 8.53
N TRP A 188 3.66 13.27 7.60
CA TRP A 188 4.53 12.99 6.45
C TRP A 188 6.00 12.82 6.84
N ASN A 189 6.50 13.63 7.78
CA ASN A 189 7.91 13.64 8.21
C ASN A 189 8.21 12.54 9.25
N ASP A 190 7.78 11.32 8.94
CA ASP A 190 7.88 10.09 9.75
C ASP A 190 9.09 9.21 9.37
N GLY A 191 9.95 9.70 8.49
CA GLY A 191 11.09 8.95 7.96
C GLY A 191 10.75 7.98 6.82
N SER A 192 9.48 7.73 6.48
CA SER A 192 9.10 6.78 5.43
C SER A 192 9.44 7.27 4.02
N SER A 193 9.33 8.58 3.76
CA SER A 193 9.58 9.19 2.44
C SER A 193 11.02 9.73 2.28
N MET A 194 11.99 9.13 2.99
CA MET A 194 13.39 9.55 2.99
C MET A 194 14.24 8.70 2.03
N PRO A 195 15.24 9.26 1.34
CA PRO A 195 16.23 8.47 0.62
C PRO A 195 16.95 7.44 1.52
N THR A 196 17.19 6.25 0.98
CA THR A 196 17.61 5.04 1.70
C THR A 196 18.96 5.16 2.44
N GLU A 197 19.78 6.15 2.10
CA GLU A 197 21.10 6.42 2.71
C GLU A 197 21.07 6.64 4.24
N ARG A 198 19.92 6.95 4.82
CA ARG A 198 19.79 7.11 6.29
C ARG A 198 20.06 5.81 7.07
N THR A 199 20.00 4.66 6.40
CA THR A 199 20.15 3.32 7.00
C THR A 199 21.54 3.13 7.65
N ASP A 200 22.62 3.53 6.97
CA ASP A 200 24.00 3.32 7.43
C ASP A 200 24.58 4.54 8.20
N ARG A 201 24.13 5.76 7.90
CA ARG A 201 24.82 7.00 8.32
C ARG A 201 24.68 7.39 9.80
N THR A 202 23.95 6.65 10.64
CA THR A 202 23.94 6.93 12.10
C THR A 202 25.19 6.46 12.85
N ALA A 203 26.22 5.97 12.14
CA ALA A 203 27.49 5.54 12.70
C ALA A 203 28.75 6.22 12.11
N SER A 204 28.64 7.08 11.09
CA SER A 204 29.77 7.38 10.19
C SER A 204 29.79 8.79 9.54
N LEU A 205 29.53 9.85 10.32
CA LEU A 205 29.85 11.24 9.93
C LEU A 205 30.80 11.88 10.97
N PRO A 206 32.11 12.06 10.65
CA PRO A 206 33.09 12.58 11.61
C PRO A 206 32.96 14.07 11.93
N ASN A 207 32.39 14.86 11.02
CA ASN A 207 32.06 16.27 11.20
C ASN A 207 30.57 16.44 10.88
N GLY A 208 29.84 17.13 11.76
CA GLY A 208 28.39 17.24 11.65
C GLY A 208 27.98 18.49 10.86
N ASP A 209 27.44 18.28 9.66
CA ASP A 209 26.39 19.15 9.14
C ASP A 209 25.06 18.39 9.25
N LEU A 210 24.33 18.67 10.33
CA LEU A 210 23.07 17.99 10.67
C LEU A 210 21.85 18.66 10.04
N ASP A 211 22.02 19.83 9.42
CA ASP A 211 20.91 20.64 8.90
C ASP A 211 20.47 20.26 7.48
N GLU A 212 21.30 19.53 6.72
CA GLU A 212 20.94 19.01 5.39
C GLU A 212 19.95 17.82 5.45
N LEU A 213 19.86 17.11 6.58
CA LEU A 213 18.92 15.99 6.74
C LEU A 213 17.49 16.49 7.00
N PRO A 214 16.49 16.15 6.17
CA PRO A 214 15.10 16.50 6.44
C PRO A 214 14.65 16.12 7.85
N ARG A 215 14.15 17.14 8.56
CA ARG A 215 13.84 17.11 9.99
C ARG A 215 12.59 16.26 10.23
N LEU A 216 12.74 15.21 11.02
CA LEU A 216 11.64 14.33 11.44
C LEU A 216 10.66 15.12 12.32
N TYR A 217 9.39 14.73 12.30
CA TYR A 217 8.36 15.33 13.13
C TYR A 217 8.77 15.28 14.62
N ASN A 218 8.73 16.42 15.31
CA ASN A 218 9.24 16.62 16.68
C ASN A 218 10.72 16.21 16.92
N ASN A 219 11.49 15.89 15.87
CA ASN A 219 12.78 15.17 15.95
C ASN A 219 12.69 13.78 16.63
N GLU A 220 11.50 13.19 16.65
CA GLU A 220 11.25 11.83 17.12
C GLU A 220 11.89 10.80 16.18
N ASP A 221 12.23 9.64 16.72
CA ASP A 221 12.82 8.52 15.96
C ASP A 221 11.72 7.49 15.67
N PHE A 222 11.21 7.45 14.44
CA PHE A 222 10.07 6.61 14.06
C PHE A 222 10.53 5.17 13.74
N LEU A 223 9.80 4.19 14.27
CA LEU A 223 9.99 2.77 13.95
C LEU A 223 9.62 2.52 12.47
N LEU A 224 10.55 1.94 11.70
CA LEU A 224 10.38 1.62 10.28
C LEU A 224 10.02 0.14 10.05
N ALA A 225 9.51 -0.22 8.86
CA ALA A 225 8.94 -1.55 8.58
C ALA A 225 9.92 -2.74 8.77
N ASN A 226 11.22 -2.53 8.59
CA ASN A 226 12.24 -3.58 8.76
C ASN A 226 12.80 -3.65 10.20
N GLU A 227 12.39 -2.76 11.10
CA GLU A 227 12.89 -2.67 12.47
C GLU A 227 11.99 -3.47 13.45
N SER A 228 12.62 -4.09 14.44
CA SER A 228 11.91 -4.87 15.46
C SER A 228 11.30 -3.98 16.55
N ASP A 229 10.01 -4.19 16.81
CA ASP A 229 9.23 -3.44 17.81
C ASP A 229 9.53 -3.89 19.25
N ILE A 230 10.65 -3.41 19.81
CA ILE A 230 11.07 -3.72 21.19
C ILE A 230 10.17 -3.10 22.27
N ASP A 231 9.37 -2.10 21.93
CA ASP A 231 8.44 -1.43 22.86
C ASP A 231 7.04 -2.10 22.88
N GLU A 232 6.79 -3.11 22.03
CA GLU A 232 5.48 -3.78 21.91
C GLU A 232 5.00 -4.39 23.25
N SER A 233 5.91 -5.01 24.00
CA SER A 233 5.61 -5.59 25.32
C SER A 233 5.24 -4.53 26.36
N LEU A 234 5.88 -3.35 26.31
CA LEU A 234 5.56 -2.21 27.17
C LEU A 234 4.19 -1.63 26.82
N SER A 235 3.83 -1.58 25.53
CA SER A 235 2.51 -1.10 25.07
C SER A 235 1.34 -1.89 25.67
N HIS A 236 1.51 -3.20 25.85
CA HIS A 236 0.47 -4.07 26.41
C HIS A 236 0.47 -4.12 27.95
N THR A 237 1.56 -3.76 28.61
CA THR A 237 1.65 -3.75 30.08
C THR A 237 1.29 -2.40 30.69
N ASP A 238 1.63 -1.28 30.03
CA ASP A 238 1.20 0.05 30.45
C ASP A 238 -0.28 0.29 30.16
N LYS A 239 -1.09 0.23 31.23
CA LYS A 239 -2.52 0.58 31.24
C LYS A 239 -2.80 2.06 31.52
N SER A 240 -1.81 2.85 31.93
CA SER A 240 -1.99 4.29 32.14
C SER A 240 -2.06 5.05 30.82
N GLY A 241 -1.36 4.56 29.79
CA GLY A 241 -1.20 5.27 28.53
C GLY A 241 -0.33 6.52 28.68
N GLU A 242 0.53 6.57 29.71
CA GLU A 242 1.46 7.68 29.96
C GLU A 242 2.89 7.37 29.52
N ALA A 243 3.23 6.09 29.32
CA ALA A 243 4.56 5.69 28.85
C ALA A 243 4.79 6.14 27.40
N TYR A 244 5.86 6.91 27.17
CA TYR A 244 6.33 7.21 25.83
C TYR A 244 6.85 5.94 25.14
N LEU A 245 6.32 5.64 23.97
CA LEU A 245 6.75 4.54 23.11
C LEU A 245 7.23 5.09 21.77
N ARG A 246 8.16 4.39 21.10
CA ARG A 246 8.61 4.77 19.75
C ARG A 246 7.42 4.78 18.78
N PRO A 247 7.13 5.89 18.07
CA PRO A 247 6.00 5.97 17.15
C PRO A 247 6.23 5.12 15.90
N PHE A 248 5.15 4.64 15.28
CA PHE A 248 5.17 3.94 14.00
C PHE A 248 5.23 4.94 12.84
N SER A 249 6.10 4.68 11.87
CA SER A 249 5.99 5.32 10.55
C SER A 249 4.77 4.77 9.78
N ARG A 250 4.29 5.50 8.78
CA ARG A 250 3.24 5.09 7.84
C ARG A 250 3.57 3.76 7.18
N VAL A 251 4.81 3.58 6.74
CA VAL A 251 5.31 2.34 6.13
C VAL A 251 5.45 1.21 7.16
N HIS A 252 5.85 1.49 8.41
CA HIS A 252 5.80 0.48 9.47
C HIS A 252 4.37 0.05 9.79
N LEU A 253 3.42 1.00 9.89
CA LEU A 253 2.02 0.66 10.13
C LEU A 253 1.45 -0.17 8.98
N ALA A 254 1.72 0.21 7.72
CA ALA A 254 1.33 -0.56 6.55
C ALA A 254 1.88 -2.00 6.59
N ALA A 255 3.15 -2.19 6.98
CA ALA A 255 3.74 -3.51 7.14
C ALA A 255 3.12 -4.30 8.33
N LYS A 256 2.94 -3.65 9.49
CA LYS A 256 2.36 -4.26 10.71
C LYS A 256 0.90 -4.66 10.52
N LEU A 257 0.16 -3.94 9.68
CA LEU A 257 -1.22 -4.24 9.28
C LEU A 257 -1.31 -5.11 7.99
N ASN A 258 -0.16 -5.54 7.43
CA ASN A 258 -0.05 -6.37 6.22
C ASN A 258 -0.80 -5.80 4.99
N ILE A 259 -0.67 -4.50 4.75
CA ILE A 259 -1.31 -3.78 3.65
C ILE A 259 -0.55 -4.02 2.35
N ILE A 260 -1.11 -4.86 1.49
CA ILE A 260 -0.50 -5.25 0.21
C ILE A 260 -0.85 -4.33 -0.97
N ALA A 261 -1.85 -3.46 -0.82
CA ALA A 261 -2.36 -2.58 -1.88
C ALA A 261 -3.10 -1.37 -1.30
N ALA A 262 -3.27 -0.33 -2.12
CA ALA A 262 -4.10 0.83 -1.84
C ALA A 262 -5.04 1.10 -3.04
N PRO A 263 -6.25 1.67 -2.83
CA PRO A 263 -6.83 2.03 -1.53
C PRO A 263 -7.30 0.83 -0.71
N THR A 264 -7.02 0.84 0.60
CA THR A 264 -7.47 -0.18 1.57
C THR A 264 -7.99 0.51 2.83
N LEU A 265 -9.15 0.08 3.34
CA LEU A 265 -9.68 0.51 4.63
C LEU A 265 -9.70 -0.66 5.61
N CYS A 266 -9.10 -0.47 6.78
CA CYS A 266 -9.13 -1.40 7.91
C CYS A 266 -9.91 -0.79 9.08
N ILE A 267 -10.55 -1.63 9.90
CA ILE A 267 -11.44 -1.19 10.98
C ILE A 267 -10.93 -1.70 12.32
N TYR A 268 -10.72 -0.77 13.25
CA TYR A 268 -10.29 -1.01 14.62
C TYR A 268 -11.40 -0.62 15.59
N HIS A 269 -11.75 -1.49 16.52
CA HIS A 269 -12.66 -1.17 17.62
C HIS A 269 -11.86 -0.72 18.83
N LEU A 270 -11.98 0.55 19.18
CA LEU A 270 -11.08 1.22 20.13
C LEU A 270 -11.27 0.67 21.55
N GLU A 271 -12.51 0.50 22.00
CA GLU A 271 -12.81 0.03 23.37
C GLU A 271 -12.31 -1.41 23.65
N THR A 272 -12.16 -2.24 22.61
CA THR A 272 -11.70 -3.63 22.75
C THR A 272 -10.27 -3.85 22.25
N GLY A 273 -9.63 -2.82 21.68
CA GLY A 273 -8.29 -2.89 21.09
C GLY A 273 -8.15 -3.88 19.93
N LYS A 274 -9.24 -4.17 19.18
CA LYS A 274 -9.30 -5.26 18.18
C LYS A 274 -9.50 -4.75 16.75
N MET A 275 -8.73 -5.31 15.82
CA MET A 275 -8.98 -5.17 14.38
C MET A 275 -10.15 -6.08 13.97
N LEU A 276 -11.25 -5.47 13.52
CA LEU A 276 -12.44 -6.17 13.03
C LEU A 276 -12.25 -6.62 11.58
N GLU A 277 -11.77 -5.71 10.73
CA GLU A 277 -11.65 -5.90 9.27
C GLU A 277 -10.34 -5.32 8.73
N TRP A 278 -9.79 -5.97 7.70
CA TRP A 278 -8.53 -5.58 7.03
C TRP A 278 -8.73 -5.04 5.60
N ASN A 279 -9.89 -5.28 5.00
CA ASN A 279 -10.21 -4.82 3.65
C ASN A 279 -11.73 -4.63 3.53
N VAL A 280 -12.21 -3.46 3.97
CA VAL A 280 -13.62 -3.08 3.85
C VAL A 280 -13.96 -2.85 2.38
N ARG A 281 -14.88 -3.66 1.85
CA ARG A 281 -15.49 -3.39 0.54
C ARG A 281 -16.35 -2.13 0.63
N MET A 282 -16.11 -1.11 -0.21
CA MET A 282 -16.85 0.16 -0.19
C MET A 282 -18.38 0.00 -0.29
N GLY A 283 -18.88 -1.07 -0.91
CA GLY A 283 -20.30 -1.44 -0.91
C GLY A 283 -20.92 -1.78 0.46
N ARG A 284 -20.13 -1.77 1.56
CA ARG A 284 -20.60 -1.78 2.96
C ARG A 284 -20.85 -0.36 3.51
N LEU A 285 -20.06 0.63 3.07
CA LEU A 285 -20.25 2.04 3.41
C LEU A 285 -21.41 2.69 2.62
N ALA A 286 -21.85 2.06 1.53
CA ALA A 286 -23.01 2.51 0.76
C ALA A 286 -24.30 2.56 1.60
N SER A 287 -25.13 3.57 1.37
CA SER A 287 -26.20 4.03 2.27
C SER A 287 -27.27 2.98 2.65
N HIS A 288 -27.40 1.89 1.90
CA HIS A 288 -28.33 0.80 2.20
C HIS A 288 -27.78 -0.22 3.22
N ARG A 289 -26.46 -0.30 3.42
CA ARG A 289 -25.78 -1.20 4.37
C ARG A 289 -24.93 -0.49 5.41
N SER A 290 -24.67 0.82 5.27
CA SER A 290 -23.88 1.60 6.22
C SER A 290 -24.40 1.47 7.67
N LYS A 291 -25.73 1.55 7.87
CA LYS A 291 -26.35 1.43 9.20
C LYS A 291 -26.15 0.06 9.86
N GLU A 292 -26.29 -1.04 9.12
CA GLU A 292 -26.05 -2.39 9.66
C GLU A 292 -24.55 -2.61 9.94
N THR A 293 -23.71 -2.20 8.99
CA THR A 293 -22.24 -2.21 9.11
C THR A 293 -21.79 -1.46 10.37
N TRP A 294 -22.37 -0.28 10.62
CA TRP A 294 -22.10 0.54 11.79
C TRP A 294 -22.49 -0.14 13.10
N ILE A 295 -23.73 -0.65 13.22
CA ILE A 295 -24.21 -1.33 14.42
C ILE A 295 -23.31 -2.52 14.77
N ARG A 296 -22.88 -3.30 13.77
CA ARG A 296 -21.94 -4.40 13.98
C ARG A 296 -20.58 -3.90 14.47
N TRP A 297 -20.01 -2.89 13.82
CA TRP A 297 -18.72 -2.34 14.24
C TRP A 297 -18.76 -1.74 15.66
N GLN A 298 -19.85 -1.06 16.06
CA GLN A 298 -20.06 -0.59 17.44
C GLN A 298 -20.17 -1.73 18.47
N ASN A 299 -20.64 -2.91 18.07
CA ASN A 299 -20.71 -4.10 18.92
C ASN A 299 -19.41 -4.93 18.90
N ALA A 300 -18.31 -4.40 18.34
CA ALA A 300 -17.07 -5.12 18.04
C ALA A 300 -17.25 -6.39 17.16
N GLU A 301 -18.33 -6.46 16.36
CA GLU A 301 -18.57 -7.50 15.36
C GLU A 301 -17.99 -7.13 13.99
N LYS A 302 -17.64 -8.14 13.20
CA LYS A 302 -17.32 -7.95 11.77
C LYS A 302 -18.61 -7.71 10.99
N ALA A 303 -18.60 -6.82 10.00
CA ALA A 303 -19.77 -6.61 9.16
C ALA A 303 -20.11 -7.88 8.36
N ALA A 304 -21.41 -8.10 8.10
CA ALA A 304 -21.98 -9.33 7.57
C ALA A 304 -21.17 -9.89 6.39
N SER A 305 -20.64 -11.11 6.53
CA SER A 305 -20.07 -11.86 5.42
C SER A 305 -21.14 -12.05 4.35
N PHE A 306 -20.81 -11.74 3.10
CA PHE A 306 -21.72 -11.80 1.95
C PHE A 306 -22.40 -13.18 1.91
N GLY A 307 -23.68 -13.23 2.26
CA GLY A 307 -24.41 -14.48 2.44
C GLY A 307 -24.79 -15.11 1.10
N LEU A 308 -25.09 -16.41 1.08
CA LEU A 308 -25.66 -17.06 -0.11
C LEU A 308 -26.93 -16.34 -0.59
N LEU A 309 -27.72 -15.80 0.35
CA LEU A 309 -28.89 -14.95 0.07
C LEU A 309 -28.52 -13.63 -0.61
N ASP A 310 -27.42 -12.96 -0.24
CA ASP A 310 -26.96 -11.74 -0.93
C ASP A 310 -26.57 -12.04 -2.39
N VAL A 311 -25.91 -13.18 -2.65
CA VAL A 311 -25.54 -13.58 -4.03
C VAL A 311 -26.78 -13.95 -4.83
N LEU A 312 -27.73 -14.68 -4.24
CA LEU A 312 -29.03 -15.02 -4.83
C LEU A 312 -29.85 -13.76 -5.18
N GLN A 313 -29.88 -12.76 -4.30
CA GLN A 313 -30.59 -11.50 -4.54
C GLN A 313 -29.88 -10.60 -5.56
N ALA A 314 -28.54 -10.59 -5.60
CA ALA A 314 -27.77 -9.81 -6.56
C ALA A 314 -27.79 -10.41 -7.98
N ALA A 315 -27.97 -11.73 -8.12
CA ALA A 315 -27.84 -12.44 -9.40
C ALA A 315 -28.90 -13.57 -9.59
N PRO A 316 -30.21 -13.29 -9.41
CA PRO A 316 -31.24 -14.34 -9.34
C PRO A 316 -31.36 -15.15 -10.64
N TYR A 317 -31.25 -14.49 -11.79
CA TYR A 317 -31.28 -15.17 -13.10
C TYR A 317 -30.10 -16.12 -13.30
N THR A 318 -28.92 -15.81 -12.76
CA THR A 318 -27.73 -16.65 -12.88
C THR A 318 -27.90 -17.95 -12.09
N PHE A 319 -28.51 -17.89 -10.90
CA PHE A 319 -28.89 -19.09 -10.15
C PHE A 319 -30.02 -19.87 -10.82
N LEU A 320 -31.02 -19.20 -11.41
CA LEU A 320 -32.09 -19.87 -12.15
C LEU A 320 -31.54 -20.62 -13.37
N ILE A 321 -30.64 -20.00 -14.14
CA ILE A 321 -29.96 -20.63 -15.28
C ILE A 321 -29.07 -21.78 -14.82
N ALA A 322 -28.30 -21.62 -13.75
CA ALA A 322 -27.49 -22.70 -13.18
C ALA A 322 -28.35 -23.88 -12.69
N LEU A 323 -29.49 -23.62 -12.05
CA LEU A 323 -30.44 -24.64 -11.61
C LEU A 323 -31.05 -25.38 -12.80
N VAL A 324 -31.49 -24.66 -13.85
CA VAL A 324 -31.99 -25.26 -15.09
C VAL A 324 -30.91 -26.09 -15.79
N ALA A 325 -29.65 -25.64 -15.80
CA ALA A 325 -28.53 -26.40 -16.35
C ALA A 325 -28.23 -27.67 -15.54
N VAL A 326 -28.30 -27.64 -14.21
CA VAL A 326 -28.15 -28.82 -13.34
C VAL A 326 -29.32 -29.79 -13.53
N ILE A 327 -30.56 -29.30 -13.65
CA ILE A 327 -31.73 -30.13 -13.96
C ILE A 327 -31.58 -30.78 -15.35
N TYR A 328 -31.16 -30.02 -16.36
CA TYR A 328 -30.90 -30.55 -17.70
C TYR A 328 -29.81 -31.62 -17.71
N LEU A 329 -28.69 -31.40 -17.00
CA LEU A 329 -27.63 -32.39 -16.86
C LEU A 329 -28.12 -33.66 -16.13
N ALA A 330 -28.95 -33.53 -15.10
CA ALA A 330 -29.56 -34.67 -14.42
C ALA A 330 -30.52 -35.44 -15.34
N VAL A 331 -31.36 -34.74 -16.12
CA VAL A 331 -32.25 -35.36 -17.12
C VAL A 331 -31.44 -36.13 -18.16
N VAL A 332 -30.40 -35.53 -18.76
CA VAL A 332 -29.53 -36.22 -19.73
C VAL A 332 -28.81 -37.42 -19.10
N HIS A 333 -28.40 -37.33 -17.83
CA HIS A 333 -27.71 -38.42 -17.13
C HIS A 333 -28.62 -39.61 -16.79
N PHE A 334 -29.88 -39.36 -16.39
CA PHE A 334 -30.82 -40.41 -15.97
C PHE A 334 -31.79 -40.89 -17.06
N ALA A 335 -32.18 -40.04 -18.01
CA ALA A 335 -33.06 -40.39 -19.13
C ALA A 335 -32.31 -40.70 -20.44
N GLY A 336 -31.01 -40.44 -20.50
CA GLY A 336 -30.13 -40.85 -21.60
C GLY A 336 -29.82 -39.75 -22.63
N ASP A 337 -28.84 -40.06 -23.49
CA ASP A 337 -28.24 -39.13 -24.46
C ASP A 337 -29.22 -38.61 -25.53
N GLU A 338 -30.37 -39.28 -25.73
CA GLU A 338 -31.42 -38.84 -26.67
C GLU A 338 -32.07 -37.51 -26.26
N TYR A 339 -32.10 -37.21 -24.95
CA TYR A 339 -32.53 -35.92 -24.41
C TYR A 339 -31.46 -34.83 -24.47
N ASN A 340 -30.27 -35.12 -25.03
CA ASN A 340 -29.15 -34.18 -25.12
C ASN A 340 -29.32 -33.20 -26.29
N VAL A 341 -30.36 -32.34 -26.20
CA VAL A 341 -30.72 -31.34 -27.21
C VAL A 341 -29.53 -30.47 -27.61
N LEU A 342 -28.66 -30.10 -26.65
CA LEU A 342 -27.47 -29.28 -26.92
C LEU A 342 -26.49 -29.98 -27.87
N ARG A 343 -26.21 -31.27 -27.65
CA ARG A 343 -25.34 -32.10 -28.51
C ARG A 343 -25.97 -32.29 -29.89
N ASN A 344 -27.27 -32.50 -29.96
CA ASN A 344 -28.00 -32.65 -31.23
C ASN A 344 -28.02 -31.35 -32.05
N LEU A 345 -28.13 -30.19 -31.40
CA LEU A 345 -27.97 -28.88 -32.03
C LEU A 345 -26.55 -28.65 -32.54
N LEU A 346 -25.54 -28.98 -31.73
CA LEU A 346 -24.13 -28.83 -32.11
C LEU A 346 -23.77 -29.70 -33.32
N HIS A 347 -24.24 -30.95 -33.37
CA HIS A 347 -24.04 -31.84 -34.51
C HIS A 347 -24.74 -31.34 -35.78
N LYS A 348 -25.96 -30.78 -35.69
CA LYS A 348 -26.60 -30.13 -36.85
C LYS A 348 -25.78 -28.95 -37.35
N TYR A 349 -25.42 -28.01 -36.47
CA TYR A 349 -24.71 -26.80 -36.86
C TYR A 349 -23.33 -27.09 -37.46
N ALA A 350 -22.61 -28.08 -36.93
CA ALA A 350 -21.35 -28.57 -37.51
C ALA A 350 -21.55 -29.29 -38.86
N GLY A 351 -22.62 -30.08 -39.01
CA GLY A 351 -22.98 -30.76 -40.25
C GLY A 351 -23.34 -29.79 -41.37
N ASP A 352 -24.17 -28.78 -41.06
CA ASP A 352 -24.55 -27.71 -42.00
C ASP A 352 -23.31 -26.90 -42.43
N HIS A 353 -22.38 -26.62 -41.52
CA HIS A 353 -21.11 -25.97 -41.85
C HIS A 353 -20.25 -26.81 -42.82
N ALA A 354 -20.12 -28.11 -42.56
CA ALA A 354 -19.37 -29.02 -43.43
C ALA A 354 -20.02 -29.17 -44.82
N ALA A 355 -21.35 -29.25 -44.88
CA ALA A 355 -22.10 -29.33 -46.13
C ALA A 355 -21.95 -28.05 -46.98
N ASN A 356 -22.06 -26.88 -46.35
CA ASN A 356 -21.85 -25.59 -47.02
C ASN A 356 -20.40 -25.45 -47.54
N GLN A 357 -19.41 -25.85 -46.74
CA GLN A 357 -18.00 -25.82 -47.14
C GLN A 357 -17.73 -26.75 -48.33
N ALA A 358 -18.33 -27.94 -48.36
CA ALA A 358 -18.23 -28.87 -49.49
C ALA A 358 -18.86 -28.30 -50.79
N GLN A 359 -20.03 -27.66 -50.70
CA GLN A 359 -20.65 -27.00 -51.86
C GLN A 359 -19.78 -25.86 -52.41
N ASP A 360 -19.12 -25.11 -51.52
CA ASP A 360 -18.24 -24.01 -51.91
C ASP A 360 -16.96 -24.51 -52.61
N HIS A 361 -16.43 -25.68 -52.21
CA HIS A 361 -15.35 -26.35 -52.94
C HIS A 361 -15.79 -26.84 -54.33
N ILE A 362 -16.98 -27.44 -54.45
CA ILE A 362 -17.53 -27.89 -55.74
C ILE A 362 -17.74 -26.71 -56.69
N ARG A 363 -18.29 -25.58 -56.20
CA ARG A 363 -18.45 -24.35 -56.99
C ARG A 363 -17.11 -23.80 -57.48
N LYS A 364 -16.07 -23.82 -56.65
CA LYS A 364 -14.73 -23.33 -57.03
C LYS A 364 -14.06 -24.24 -58.05
N ALA A 365 -14.26 -25.56 -57.98
CA ALA A 365 -13.79 -26.49 -59.01
C ALA A 365 -14.50 -26.25 -60.36
N ALA A 366 -15.83 -26.18 -60.37
CA ALA A 366 -16.61 -25.93 -61.58
C ALA A 366 -16.31 -24.55 -62.22
N ALA A 367 -15.91 -23.56 -61.42
CA ALA A 367 -15.45 -22.24 -61.90
C ALA A 367 -13.98 -22.21 -62.35
N SER A 368 -13.29 -23.35 -62.39
CA SER A 368 -11.91 -23.50 -62.88
C SER A 368 -11.76 -24.42 -64.09
N GLU A 369 -12.88 -24.96 -64.60
CA GLU A 369 -12.96 -25.73 -65.86
C GLU A 369 -13.63 -24.91 -67.00
N LEU A 370 -13.81 -23.60 -66.79
CA LEU A 370 -14.36 -22.60 -67.71
C LEU A 370 -13.36 -21.46 -67.94
#